data_AF-A0A395V4I0-F1
#
_entry.id   AF-A0A395V4I0-F1
#
_cell.length_a   1.000
_cell.length_b   1.000
_cell.length_c   1.000
_cell.angle_alpha   90.00
_cell.angle_beta   90.00
_cell.angle_gamma   90.00
#
_symmetry.space_group_name_H-M   'P 1'
#
loop_
_entity.id
_entity.type
_entity.pdbx_description
1 polymer ?
#
loop_
_entity_poly.entity_id
_entity_poly.type
_entity_poly.pdbx_seq_one_letter_code
_entity_poly.pdbx_strand_id
1 'polypeptide(L)'
;MRQFDYTEKWKKMLTPEIVRYLTTIHEYKGEQRLIAEHHADVLESLVEVAKIQSTESSNKIEGIYTSDECLKKIVLDKTMPKTRNEREIAGYRDVLNTIHENFPHIPIRKSSSNRSPDDNTFIFASLRTTGD
;
A
#
# COMPACT_ATOMS: atom_id res chain seq x y z
N MET A 1 21.20 12.48 -6.93
CA MET A 1 19.73 12.27 -6.85
C MET A 1 19.06 13.16 -7.90
N ARG A 2 18.18 12.64 -8.76
CA ARG A 2 17.49 13.50 -9.76
C ARG A 2 16.49 14.40 -9.04
N GLN A 3 16.56 15.70 -9.28
CA GLN A 3 15.58 16.65 -8.76
C GLN A 3 14.31 16.55 -9.61
N PHE A 4 13.26 16.01 -9.03
CA PHE A 4 11.95 15.91 -9.66
C PHE A 4 11.11 17.12 -9.31
N ASP A 5 11.27 18.21 -10.06
CA ASP A 5 10.35 19.35 -10.00
C ASP A 5 9.22 19.17 -11.02
N TYR A 6 8.00 18.97 -10.51
CA TYR A 6 6.77 18.79 -11.30
C TYR A 6 5.87 20.02 -11.32
N THR A 7 6.25 21.11 -10.64
CA THR A 7 5.41 22.29 -10.40
C THR A 7 4.89 22.93 -11.70
N GLU A 8 5.73 22.93 -12.74
CA GLU A 8 5.38 23.43 -14.06
C GLU A 8 5.28 22.34 -15.13
N LYS A 9 5.67 21.10 -14.83
CA LYS A 9 5.66 19.99 -15.80
C LYS A 9 4.28 19.40 -16.02
N TRP A 10 3.38 19.47 -15.04
CA TRP A 10 2.04 18.89 -15.14
C TRP A 10 1.24 19.45 -16.32
N LYS A 11 1.44 20.74 -16.67
CA LYS A 11 0.78 21.39 -17.83
C LYS A 11 1.08 20.65 -19.14
N LYS A 12 2.30 20.14 -19.30
CA LYS A 12 2.72 19.35 -20.47
C LYS A 12 2.29 17.89 -20.39
N MET A 13 1.93 17.42 -19.20
CA MET A 13 1.43 16.05 -18.96
C MET A 13 -0.08 15.95 -19.13
N LEU A 14 -0.84 17.05 -19.20
CA LEU A 14 -2.27 17.02 -19.54
C LEU A 14 -2.51 16.82 -21.04
N THR A 15 -2.01 15.71 -21.57
CA THR A 15 -2.35 15.29 -22.93
C THR A 15 -3.81 14.82 -22.99
N PRO A 16 -4.46 14.84 -24.16
CA PRO A 16 -5.83 14.32 -24.31
C PRO A 16 -5.97 12.87 -23.81
N GLU A 17 -4.93 12.06 -23.97
CA GLU A 17 -4.90 10.69 -23.47
C GLU A 17 -4.90 10.61 -21.94
N ILE A 18 -4.07 11.42 -21.27
CA ILE A 18 -4.04 11.47 -19.80
C ILE A 18 -5.35 12.01 -19.26
N VAL A 19 -5.94 13.03 -19.89
CA VAL A 19 -7.26 13.54 -19.53
C VAL A 19 -8.33 12.45 -19.70
N ARG A 20 -8.28 11.65 -20.78
CA ARG A 20 -9.17 10.51 -20.95
C ARG A 20 -9.04 9.52 -19.79
N TYR A 21 -7.81 9.12 -19.41
CA TYR A 21 -7.61 8.22 -18.26
C TYR A 21 -8.15 8.83 -16.96
N LEU A 22 -7.92 10.11 -16.71
CA LEU A 22 -8.45 10.80 -15.53
C LEU A 22 -9.98 10.77 -15.50
N THR A 23 -10.64 11.04 -16.63
CA THR A 23 -12.10 11.01 -16.74
C THR A 23 -12.64 9.60 -16.52
N THR A 24 -12.05 8.58 -17.13
CA THR A 24 -12.46 7.18 -16.95
C THR A 24 -12.29 6.73 -15.49
N ILE A 25 -11.20 7.10 -14.82
CA ILE A 25 -11.01 6.80 -13.39
C ILE A 25 -12.09 7.49 -12.54
N HIS A 26 -12.49 8.72 -12.87
CA HIS A 26 -13.55 9.43 -12.16
C HIS A 26 -14.92 8.78 -12.35
N GLU A 27 -15.22 8.29 -13.55
CA GLU A 27 -16.45 7.55 -13.84
C GLU A 27 -16.53 6.28 -12.99
N TYR A 28 -15.48 5.45 -12.99
CA TYR A 28 -15.42 4.25 -12.15
C TYR A 28 -15.47 4.56 -10.66
N LYS A 29 -14.88 5.67 -10.21
CA LYS A 29 -15.01 6.09 -8.80
C LYS A 29 -16.45 6.45 -8.44
N GLY A 30 -17.20 7.02 -9.38
CA GLY A 30 -18.63 7.28 -9.23
C GLY A 30 -19.43 5.98 -9.11
N GLU A 31 -19.20 5.02 -10.00
CA GLU A 31 -19.83 3.70 -9.97
C GLU A 31 -19.51 2.93 -8.69
N GLN A 32 -18.25 2.95 -8.25
CA GLN A 32 -17.81 2.29 -7.01
C GLN A 32 -18.64 2.74 -5.80
N ARG A 33 -19.02 4.02 -5.74
CA ARG A 33 -19.84 4.55 -4.65
C ARG A 33 -21.23 3.90 -4.62
N LEU A 34 -21.85 3.70 -5.78
CA LEU A 34 -23.15 3.02 -5.90
C LEU A 34 -23.03 1.53 -5.54
N ILE A 35 -21.95 0.87 -5.97
CA ILE A 35 -21.66 -0.53 -5.60
C ILE A 35 -21.50 -0.66 -4.08
N ALA A 36 -20.84 0.30 -3.43
CA ALA A 36 -20.66 0.30 -1.98
C ALA A 36 -21.96 0.43 -1.18
N GLU A 37 -22.97 1.08 -1.73
CA GLU A 37 -24.28 1.20 -1.08
C GLU A 37 -25.10 -0.10 -1.16
N HIS A 38 -24.85 -0.96 -2.16
CA HIS A 38 -25.68 -2.14 -2.45
C HIS A 38 -24.99 -3.51 -2.25
N HIS A 39 -23.66 -3.57 -2.24
CA HIS A 39 -22.88 -4.82 -2.27
C HIS A 39 -21.71 -4.83 -1.26
N ALA A 40 -21.99 -4.46 -0.01
CA ALA A 40 -20.96 -4.34 1.03
C ALA A 40 -20.22 -5.66 1.32
N ASP A 41 -20.92 -6.79 1.28
CA ASP A 41 -20.38 -8.13 1.49
C ASP A 41 -19.37 -8.55 0.40
N VAL A 42 -19.70 -8.26 -0.85
CA VAL A 42 -18.80 -8.50 -1.99
C VAL A 42 -17.55 -7.64 -1.85
N LEU A 43 -17.71 -6.37 -1.46
CA LEU A 43 -16.57 -5.47 -1.26
C LEU A 43 -15.64 -5.91 -0.13
N GLU A 44 -16.16 -6.46 0.96
CA GLU A 44 -15.34 -7.00 2.04
C GLU A 44 -14.44 -8.13 1.54
N SER A 45 -14.98 -9.05 0.74
CA SER A 45 -14.20 -10.13 0.13
C SER A 45 -13.12 -9.61 -0.84
N LEU A 46 -13.44 -8.55 -1.60
CA LEU A 46 -12.49 -7.93 -2.53
C LEU A 46 -11.38 -7.19 -1.79
N VAL A 47 -11.65 -6.59 -0.62
CA VAL A 47 -10.63 -5.97 0.23
C VAL A 47 -9.64 -7.01 0.73
N GLU A 48 -10.09 -8.19 1.15
CA GLU A 48 -9.19 -9.28 1.58
C GLU A 48 -8.25 -9.70 0.43
N VAL A 49 -8.80 -9.92 -0.77
CA VAL A 49 -8.02 -10.25 -1.97
C VAL A 49 -7.02 -9.14 -2.31
N ALA A 50 -7.45 -7.87 -2.28
CA ALA A 50 -6.61 -6.72 -2.57
C ALA A 50 -5.45 -6.58 -1.58
N LYS A 51 -5.67 -6.85 -0.28
CA LYS A 51 -4.60 -6.84 0.74
C LYS A 51 -3.54 -7.91 0.46
N ILE A 52 -3.96 -9.11 0.07
CA ILE A 52 -3.05 -10.21 -0.30
C ILE A 52 -2.21 -9.81 -1.52
N GLN A 53 -2.86 -9.34 -2.59
CA GLN A 53 -2.19 -8.96 -3.84
C GLN A 53 -1.25 -7.75 -3.66
N SER A 54 -1.65 -6.77 -2.86
CA SER A 54 -0.82 -5.61 -2.55
C SER A 54 0.44 -6.02 -1.79
N THR A 55 0.30 -6.88 -0.78
CA THR A 55 1.43 -7.39 -0.01
C THR A 55 2.36 -8.20 -0.90
N GLU A 56 1.83 -9.15 -1.68
CA GLU A 56 2.63 -9.96 -2.60
C GLU A 56 3.41 -9.10 -3.60
N SER A 57 2.71 -8.21 -4.31
CA SER A 57 3.30 -7.43 -5.39
C SER A 57 4.39 -6.49 -4.89
N SER A 58 4.13 -5.77 -3.78
CA SER A 58 5.11 -4.84 -3.21
C SER A 58 6.35 -5.57 -2.69
N ASN A 59 6.18 -6.66 -1.94
CA ASN A 59 7.31 -7.45 -1.45
C ASN A 59 8.11 -8.06 -2.61
N LYS A 60 7.44 -8.51 -3.68
CA LYS A 60 8.09 -9.12 -4.85
C LYS A 60 8.94 -8.14 -5.65
N ILE A 61 8.55 -6.86 -5.73
CA ILE A 61 9.36 -5.80 -6.37
C ILE A 61 10.71 -5.63 -5.65
N GLU A 62 10.75 -5.87 -4.34
CA GLU A 62 11.96 -5.83 -3.50
C GLU A 62 12.69 -7.19 -3.42
N GLY A 63 12.25 -8.18 -4.19
CA GLY A 63 12.84 -9.53 -4.19
C GLY A 63 12.50 -10.37 -2.95
N ILE A 64 11.48 -10.00 -2.18
CA ILE A 64 11.01 -10.71 -1.00
C ILE A 64 9.84 -11.62 -1.39
N TYR A 65 10.00 -12.92 -1.20
CA TYR A 65 8.98 -13.91 -1.57
C TYR A 65 8.97 -15.13 -0.62
N THR A 66 7.83 -15.83 -0.64
CA THR A 66 7.59 -17.16 -0.04
C THR A 66 6.58 -17.89 -0.94
N SER A 67 6.11 -19.09 -0.57
CA SER A 67 5.06 -19.78 -1.34
C SER A 67 3.72 -19.06 -1.22
N ASP A 68 2.88 -19.12 -2.27
CA ASP A 68 1.55 -18.48 -2.29
C ASP A 68 0.69 -18.89 -1.08
N GLU A 69 0.76 -20.16 -0.70
CA GLU A 69 0.03 -20.68 0.47
C GLU A 69 0.55 -20.06 1.78
N CYS A 70 1.87 -19.97 1.94
CA CYS A 70 2.48 -19.36 3.13
C CYS A 70 2.17 -17.86 3.17
N LEU A 71 2.30 -17.16 2.04
CA LEU A 71 1.99 -15.73 1.91
C LEU A 71 0.55 -15.45 2.32
N LYS A 72 -0.42 -16.19 1.78
CA LYS A 72 -1.84 -16.05 2.16
C LYS A 72 -2.04 -16.29 3.65
N LYS A 73 -1.43 -17.33 4.23
CA LYS A 73 -1.54 -17.59 5.67
C LYS A 73 -0.92 -16.46 6.50
N ILE A 74 0.20 -15.88 6.08
CA ILE A 74 0.82 -14.75 6.78
C ILE A 74 -0.07 -13.52 6.70
N VAL A 75 -0.54 -13.15 5.50
CA VAL A 75 -1.41 -11.98 5.30
C VAL A 75 -2.71 -12.10 6.11
N LEU A 76 -3.27 -13.31 6.21
CA LEU A 76 -4.48 -13.60 6.98
C LEU A 76 -4.21 -13.89 8.47
N ASP A 77 -2.98 -13.74 8.94
CA ASP A 77 -2.55 -14.01 10.32
C ASP A 77 -2.85 -15.44 10.83
N LYS A 78 -2.80 -16.42 9.92
CA LYS A 78 -3.05 -17.84 10.17
C LYS A 78 -1.77 -18.65 10.41
N THR A 79 -0.60 -18.03 10.36
CA THR A 79 0.69 -18.68 10.63
C THR A 79 1.71 -17.67 11.16
N MET A 80 2.64 -18.15 11.99
CA MET A 80 3.79 -17.34 12.40
C MET A 80 4.87 -17.34 11.31
N PRO A 81 5.45 -16.17 10.98
CA PRO A 81 6.57 -16.08 10.06
C PRO A 81 7.85 -16.65 10.68
N LYS A 82 8.58 -17.47 9.93
CA LYS A 82 9.80 -18.16 10.36
C LYS A 82 11.05 -17.56 9.75
N THR A 83 11.00 -17.27 8.46
CA THR A 83 12.14 -16.72 7.71
C THR A 83 12.19 -15.19 7.80
N ARG A 84 13.32 -14.59 7.39
CA ARG A 84 13.42 -13.13 7.27
C ARG A 84 12.38 -12.59 6.29
N ASN A 85 12.27 -13.20 5.11
CA ASN A 85 11.30 -12.79 4.09
C ASN A 85 9.87 -12.84 4.61
N GLU A 86 9.50 -13.91 5.33
CA GLU A 86 8.17 -14.05 5.91
C GLU A 86 7.90 -12.98 6.98
N ARG A 87 8.90 -12.59 7.78
CA ARG A 87 8.76 -11.49 8.73
C ARG A 87 8.60 -10.13 8.04
N GLU A 88 9.28 -9.91 6.92
CA GLU A 88 9.13 -8.70 6.13
C GLU A 88 7.74 -8.62 5.46
N ILE A 89 7.22 -9.75 4.97
CA ILE A 89 5.84 -9.86 4.47
C ILE A 89 4.81 -9.58 5.59
N ALA A 90 5.00 -10.17 6.78
CA ALA A 90 4.13 -9.92 7.93
C ALA A 90 4.18 -8.43 8.35
N GLY A 91 5.36 -7.82 8.31
CA GLY A 91 5.50 -6.39 8.59
C GLY A 91 4.79 -5.49 7.58
N TYR A 92 4.85 -5.82 6.30
CA TYR A 92 4.09 -5.07 5.28
C TYR A 92 2.58 -5.18 5.52
N ARG A 93 2.09 -6.39 5.81
CA ARG A 93 0.70 -6.63 6.24
C ARG A 93 0.31 -5.74 7.43
N ASP A 94 1.15 -5.69 8.46
CA ASP A 94 0.86 -4.92 9.69
C ASP A 94 0.78 -3.42 9.41
N VAL A 95 1.71 -2.88 8.62
CA VAL A 95 1.70 -1.48 8.20
C VAL A 95 0.47 -1.19 7.33
N LEU A 96 0.15 -2.07 6.37
CA LEU A 96 -1.01 -1.92 5.50
C LEU A 96 -2.31 -1.91 6.30
N ASN A 97 -2.47 -2.81 7.27
CA ASN A 97 -3.63 -2.84 8.17
C ASN A 97 -3.70 -1.58 9.03
N THR A 98 -2.57 -1.16 9.62
CA THR A 98 -2.51 0.07 10.42
C THR A 98 -3.00 1.29 9.63
N ILE A 99 -2.53 1.45 8.39
CA ILE A 99 -2.96 2.53 7.50
C ILE A 99 -4.45 2.38 7.19
N HIS A 100 -4.91 1.19 6.81
CA HIS A 100 -6.30 0.98 6.40
C HIS A 100 -7.29 1.27 7.53
N GLU A 101 -6.96 0.91 8.77
CA GLU A 101 -7.83 1.08 9.94
C GLU A 101 -7.72 2.47 10.57
N ASN A 102 -6.55 3.12 10.47
CA ASN A 102 -6.27 4.36 11.22
C ASN A 102 -5.93 5.56 10.33
N PHE A 103 -6.16 5.50 9.00
CA PHE A 103 -5.84 6.61 8.10
C PHE A 103 -6.38 7.99 8.52
N PRO A 104 -7.56 8.16 9.17
CA PRO A 104 -8.02 9.48 9.58
C PRO A 104 -7.12 10.13 10.65
N HIS A 105 -6.35 9.32 11.39
CA HIS A 105 -5.48 9.73 12.49
C HIS A 105 -4.00 9.80 12.10
N ILE A 106 -3.65 9.43 10.86
CA ILE A 106 -2.27 9.46 10.36
C ILE A 106 -2.10 10.72 9.50
N PRO A 107 -1.53 11.83 10.04
CA PRO A 107 -1.34 13.05 9.26
C PRO A 107 -0.33 12.83 8.15
N ILE A 108 -0.66 13.24 6.92
CA ILE A 108 0.27 13.21 5.78
C ILE A 108 1.35 14.27 6.02
N ARG A 109 2.58 13.81 6.30
CA ARG A 109 3.75 14.67 6.49
C ARG A 109 4.79 14.34 5.44
N LYS A 110 5.50 15.36 4.93
CA LYS A 110 6.71 15.12 4.14
C LYS A 110 7.74 14.49 5.07
N SER A 111 8.28 13.33 4.71
CA SER A 111 9.42 12.79 5.44
C SER A 111 10.62 13.71 5.20
N SER A 112 11.02 14.45 6.23
CA SER A 112 12.30 15.15 6.23
C SER A 112 13.40 14.13 6.51
N SER A 113 13.86 13.44 5.47
CA SER A 113 15.04 12.58 5.57
C SER A 113 16.02 12.87 4.45
N ASN A 114 17.02 13.71 4.75
CA ASN A 114 18.37 13.52 4.22
C ASN A 114 18.86 12.14 4.69
N ARG A 115 18.50 11.05 4.02
CA ARG A 115 18.99 9.70 4.33
C ARG A 115 19.53 9.03 3.08
N SER A 116 20.60 8.26 3.29
CA SER A 116 21.36 7.60 2.24
C SER A 116 20.44 6.68 1.42
N PRO A 117 20.63 6.57 0.09
CA PRO A 117 19.90 5.63 -0.76
C PRO A 117 20.02 4.15 -0.33
N ASP A 118 20.95 3.85 0.58
CA ASP A 118 21.31 2.50 1.01
C ASP A 118 20.58 2.05 2.28
N ASP A 119 19.86 2.96 2.96
CA ASP A 119 19.08 2.66 4.17
C ASP A 119 17.68 2.14 3.80
N ASN A 120 17.61 0.97 3.14
CA ASN A 120 16.36 0.19 3.02
C ASN A 120 16.02 -0.56 4.32
N THR A 121 16.70 -0.21 5.41
CA THR A 121 16.43 -0.77 6.72
C THR A 121 15.30 0.03 7.39
N PHE A 122 14.06 -0.40 7.14
CA PHE A 122 12.97 -0.46 8.11
C PHE A 122 11.99 0.74 8.20
N ILE A 123 10.76 0.54 7.68
CA ILE A 123 9.50 1.12 8.22
C ILE A 123 9.04 0.33 9.47
N PHE A 124 9.97 -0.11 10.31
CA PHE A 124 9.66 -0.89 11.53
C PHE A 124 9.97 -0.14 12.83
N ALA A 125 10.53 1.07 12.76
CA ALA A 125 10.97 1.80 13.96
C ALA A 125 9.91 2.74 14.56
N SER A 126 8.85 3.12 13.82
CA SER A 126 7.90 4.16 14.30
C SER A 126 6.67 3.64 15.04
N LEU A 127 6.51 2.32 15.23
CA LEU A 127 5.37 1.71 15.93
C LEU A 127 5.74 1.03 17.26
N ARG A 128 6.97 1.24 17.78
CA ARG A 128 7.43 0.68 19.07
C ARG A 128 7.61 1.70 20.20
N THR A 129 6.92 2.84 20.17
CA THR A 129 6.93 3.78 21.31
C THR A 129 5.55 4.38 21.54
N THR A 130 4.64 3.59 22.11
CA THR A 130 3.63 4.07 23.08
C THR A 130 3.28 2.89 23.98
N GLY A 131 4.18 2.64 24.92
CA GLY A 131 3.92 1.85 26.10
C GLY A 131 4.45 2.66 27.28
N ASP A 132 3.55 3.43 27.87
CA ASP A 132 3.51 3.86 29.27
C ASP A 132 2.01 4.03 29.61
#